data_AF-A0A8T3QEQ6-F1
#
_entry.id   AF-A0A8T3QEQ6-F1
#
_cell.length_a   1.000
_cell.length_b   1.000
_cell.length_c   1.000
_cell.angle_alpha   90.00
_cell.angle_beta   90.00
_cell.angle_gamma   90.00
#
_symmetry.space_group_name_H-M   'P 1'
#
loop_
_entity.id
_entity.type
_entity.pdbx_description
1 polymer ?
#
loop_
_entity_poly.entity_id
_entity_poly.type
_entity_poly.pdbx_seq_one_letter_code
_entity_poly.pdbx_strand_id
1 'polypeptide(L)'
;MTVAAGGPLTINEPVLRWSARAHSIAEVESELARMWSRQDLGVEMDGQPGRHIAARTSVMNLVVVARRPELAERGAATIQALTGRHPSRTIVVQSADPDGPSWIDARLEAHCVLPREDAPETCAETIHLTVGGEAGRHLAAVVTPLIIHDLPVTVWWPGEPPFTSRTASDLLAGADRLVIDGSSWSGDGLARLAEMAALVDSTRLAVSDFALVRQSRWREAIASIFDDPDFLPYLRSLRRVAVTYAT
;
A
#
# COMPACT_ATOMS: atom_id res chain seq x y z
N MET A 1 -2.88 22.79 -12.13
CA MET A 1 -2.17 22.75 -13.43
C MET A 1 -1.95 21.29 -13.77
N THR A 2 -2.68 20.76 -14.76
CA THR A 2 -2.55 19.35 -15.18
C THR A 2 -1.39 19.23 -16.14
N VAL A 3 -0.44 18.33 -15.87
CA VAL A 3 0.65 18.01 -16.81
C VAL A 3 0.32 16.66 -17.45
N ALA A 4 0.19 16.64 -18.78
CA ALA A 4 0.15 15.42 -19.57
C ALA A 4 1.58 15.10 -20.02
N ALA A 5 2.19 14.07 -19.46
CA ALA A 5 3.54 13.62 -19.85
C ALA A 5 3.39 12.41 -20.79
N GLY A 6 3.37 12.65 -22.10
CA GLY A 6 3.20 11.59 -23.10
C GLY A 6 4.53 11.11 -23.69
N GLY A 7 5.21 10.18 -23.02
CA GLY A 7 6.26 9.37 -23.65
C GLY A 7 5.67 8.16 -24.40
N PRO A 8 6.42 7.54 -25.34
CA PRO A 8 6.01 6.29 -25.98
C PRO A 8 5.85 5.17 -24.96
N LEU A 9 4.92 4.24 -25.21
CA LEU A 9 4.65 3.09 -24.32
C LEU A 9 5.72 2.02 -24.49
N THR A 10 6.50 1.74 -23.44
CA THR A 10 7.31 0.53 -23.34
C THR A 10 6.49 -0.56 -22.63
N ILE A 11 6.57 -1.80 -23.12
CA ILE A 11 5.90 -2.94 -22.48
C ILE A 11 6.38 -3.08 -21.03
N ASN A 12 5.44 -3.25 -20.11
CA ASN A 12 5.66 -3.38 -18.66
C ASN A 12 6.33 -2.17 -17.97
N GLU A 13 6.44 -1.03 -18.63
CA GLU A 13 6.93 0.21 -18.01
C GLU A 13 5.76 1.14 -17.65
N PRO A 14 5.56 1.48 -16.36
CA PRO A 14 4.55 2.46 -15.97
C PRO A 14 4.91 3.86 -16.47
N VAL A 15 3.99 4.51 -17.18
CA VAL A 15 4.14 5.88 -17.69
C VAL A 15 3.12 6.79 -17.01
N LEU A 16 3.55 7.93 -16.48
CA LEU A 16 2.67 8.95 -15.91
C LEU A 16 1.83 9.59 -17.01
N ARG A 17 0.51 9.35 -17.03
CA ARG A 17 -0.41 9.93 -18.03
C ARG A 17 -1.07 11.22 -17.56
N TRP A 18 -1.30 11.34 -16.27
CA TRP A 18 -2.08 12.44 -15.72
C TRP A 18 -1.62 12.76 -14.31
N SER A 19 -1.64 14.05 -13.97
CA SER A 19 -1.42 14.53 -12.61
C SER A 19 -2.30 15.73 -12.28
N ALA A 20 -2.66 15.85 -10.99
CA ALA A 20 -3.39 16.99 -10.44
C ALA A 20 -3.00 17.28 -9.00
N ARG A 21 -3.44 18.44 -8.50
CA ARG A 21 -3.30 18.88 -7.10
C ARG A 21 -4.68 19.22 -6.55
N ALA A 22 -4.90 18.95 -5.27
CA ALA A 22 -6.14 19.24 -4.56
C ALA A 22 -5.83 19.57 -3.10
N HIS A 23 -6.67 20.38 -2.46
CA HIS A 23 -6.51 20.81 -1.06
C HIS A 23 -7.71 20.45 -0.17
N SER A 24 -8.61 19.61 -0.69
CA SER A 24 -9.74 19.04 0.04
C SER A 24 -10.13 17.69 -0.54
N ILE A 25 -10.85 16.87 0.24
CA ILE A 25 -11.37 15.58 -0.23
C ILE A 25 -12.31 15.75 -1.43
N ALA A 26 -13.21 16.76 -1.39
CA ALA A 26 -14.12 17.03 -2.50
C ALA A 26 -13.39 17.39 -3.80
N GLU A 27 -12.28 18.13 -3.71
CA GLU A 27 -11.42 18.40 -4.87
C GLU A 27 -10.73 17.13 -5.39
N VAL A 28 -10.25 16.26 -4.49
CA VAL A 28 -9.67 14.96 -4.86
C VAL A 28 -10.69 14.13 -5.65
N GLU A 29 -11.91 13.97 -5.13
CA GLU A 29 -12.97 13.22 -5.80
C GLU A 29 -13.33 13.81 -7.17
N SER A 30 -13.44 15.14 -7.27
CA SER A 30 -13.73 15.85 -8.51
C SER A 30 -12.64 15.65 -9.57
N GLU A 31 -11.36 15.73 -9.19
CA GLU A 31 -10.25 15.52 -10.12
C GLU A 31 -10.14 14.06 -10.57
N LEU A 32 -10.40 13.09 -9.68
CA LEU A 32 -10.47 11.67 -10.06
C LEU A 32 -11.63 11.40 -11.03
N ALA A 33 -12.81 11.97 -10.78
CA ALA A 33 -13.95 11.85 -11.67
C ALA A 33 -13.66 12.48 -13.04
N ARG A 34 -12.96 13.64 -13.06
CA ARG A 34 -12.52 14.30 -14.30
C ARG A 34 -11.49 13.48 -15.07
N MET A 35 -10.56 12.83 -14.38
CA MET A 35 -9.58 11.95 -15.01
C MET A 35 -10.28 10.80 -15.74
N TRP A 36 -11.20 10.11 -15.08
CA TRP A 36 -11.91 8.96 -15.66
C TRP A 36 -12.99 9.34 -16.68
N SER A 37 -13.46 10.59 -16.71
CA SER A 37 -14.39 11.07 -17.74
C SER A 37 -13.73 11.45 -19.07
N ARG A 38 -12.40 11.64 -19.08
CA ARG A 38 -11.63 11.87 -20.31
C ARG A 38 -11.49 10.55 -21.06
N GLN A 39 -12.21 10.42 -22.17
CA GLN A 39 -12.17 9.24 -23.04
C GLN A 39 -10.84 9.07 -23.80
N ASP A 40 -9.94 10.07 -23.75
CA ASP A 40 -8.66 10.09 -24.46
C ASP A 40 -7.47 9.90 -23.50
N LEU A 41 -7.31 8.70 -22.94
CA LEU A 41 -5.98 8.25 -22.49
C LEU A 41 -5.22 7.50 -23.60
N GLY A 42 -5.77 7.45 -24.82
CA GLY A 42 -5.15 6.82 -25.97
C GLY A 42 -4.01 7.65 -26.57
N VAL A 43 -2.89 7.00 -26.88
CA VAL A 43 -1.81 7.56 -27.71
C VAL A 43 -2.10 7.17 -29.17
N GLU A 44 -2.03 8.15 -30.07
CA GLU A 44 -1.97 7.88 -31.52
C GLU A 44 -0.64 7.21 -31.86
N MET A 45 -0.68 5.98 -32.37
CA MET A 45 0.45 5.35 -33.04
C MET A 45 0.04 5.05 -34.49
N ASP A 46 0.86 5.52 -35.45
CA ASP A 46 0.76 5.19 -36.88
C ASP A 46 -0.58 5.50 -37.59
N GLY A 47 -1.25 6.60 -37.23
CA GLY A 47 -2.40 7.11 -38.01
C GLY A 47 -3.62 6.17 -38.04
N GLN A 48 -3.62 5.10 -37.25
CA GLN A 48 -4.81 4.34 -36.91
C GLN A 48 -5.25 4.73 -35.50
N PRO A 49 -6.57 4.86 -35.24
CA PRO A 49 -7.06 5.08 -33.89
C PRO A 49 -6.74 3.83 -33.04
N GLY A 50 -5.58 3.85 -32.39
CA GLY A 50 -5.13 2.85 -31.45
C GLY A 50 -6.09 2.82 -30.28
N ARG A 51 -7.05 1.90 -30.31
CA ARG A 51 -8.13 1.81 -29.32
C ARG A 51 -7.60 1.17 -28.02
N HIS A 52 -6.67 1.85 -27.35
CA HIS A 52 -6.27 1.50 -25.99
C HIS A 52 -7.26 2.14 -25.03
N ILE A 53 -8.40 1.48 -24.82
CA ILE A 53 -9.34 1.89 -23.78
C ILE A 53 -8.66 1.60 -22.44
N ALA A 54 -8.22 2.64 -21.75
CA ALA A 54 -7.77 2.56 -20.37
C ALA A 54 -8.96 2.14 -19.49
N ALA A 55 -9.07 0.85 -19.19
CA ALA A 55 -10.10 0.34 -18.31
C ALA A 55 -9.70 0.62 -16.85
N ARG A 56 -10.66 1.08 -16.04
CA ARG A 56 -10.49 1.12 -14.58
C ARG A 56 -10.60 -0.31 -14.05
N THR A 57 -9.47 -0.99 -13.89
CA THR A 57 -9.41 -2.40 -13.50
C THR A 57 -8.87 -2.61 -12.09
N SER A 58 -8.99 -1.61 -11.21
CA SER A 58 -8.50 -1.73 -9.83
C SER A 58 -9.08 -2.97 -9.16
N VAL A 59 -8.21 -3.78 -8.55
CA VAL A 59 -8.61 -5.02 -7.84
C VAL A 59 -8.56 -4.87 -6.32
N MET A 60 -7.96 -3.77 -5.83
CA MET A 60 -7.86 -3.46 -4.40
C MET A 60 -7.68 -1.96 -4.17
N ASN A 61 -7.91 -1.55 -2.92
CA ASN A 61 -7.43 -0.31 -2.35
C ASN A 61 -6.17 -0.60 -1.54
N LEU A 62 -5.09 0.13 -1.81
CA LEU A 62 -3.84 0.03 -1.06
C LEU A 62 -3.58 1.34 -0.33
N VAL A 63 -3.69 1.33 0.99
CA VAL A 63 -3.44 2.49 1.85
C VAL A 63 -2.04 2.35 2.46
N VAL A 64 -1.14 3.28 2.16
CA VAL A 64 0.22 3.28 2.70
C VAL A 64 0.31 4.35 3.77
N VAL A 65 0.60 3.96 5.01
CA VAL A 65 0.79 4.91 6.12
C VAL A 65 2.27 5.22 6.27
N ALA A 66 2.69 6.36 5.72
CA ALA A 66 4.08 6.79 5.73
C ALA A 66 4.29 7.93 6.73
N ARG A 67 5.07 7.70 7.79
CA ARG A 67 5.45 8.76 8.75
C ARG A 67 6.52 9.72 8.21
N ARG A 68 7.22 9.34 7.14
CA ARG A 68 8.31 10.11 6.56
C ARG A 68 8.19 10.19 5.04
N PRO A 69 8.53 11.32 4.40
CA PRO A 69 8.48 11.47 2.95
C PRO A 69 9.26 10.37 2.20
N GLU A 70 10.44 9.98 2.70
CA GLU A 70 11.26 8.96 2.03
C GLU A 70 10.57 7.58 2.00
N LEU A 71 9.76 7.27 3.01
CA LEU A 71 8.96 6.03 3.05
C LEU A 71 7.77 6.12 2.10
N ALA A 72 7.17 7.30 1.99
CA ALA A 72 6.07 7.57 1.06
C ALA A 72 6.54 7.38 -0.40
N GLU A 73 7.69 7.94 -0.76
CA GLU A 73 8.27 7.82 -2.11
C GLU A 73 8.68 6.39 -2.44
N ARG A 74 9.41 5.71 -1.53
CA ARG A 74 9.79 4.30 -1.72
C ARG A 74 8.56 3.40 -1.83
N GLY A 75 7.54 3.66 -1.02
CA GLY A 75 6.26 2.95 -1.09
C GLY A 75 5.58 3.14 -2.44
N ALA A 76 5.46 4.39 -2.89
CA ALA A 76 4.88 4.71 -4.19
C ALA A 76 5.63 4.06 -5.36
N ALA A 77 6.97 4.11 -5.37
CA ALA A 77 7.79 3.46 -6.41
C ALA A 77 7.60 1.94 -6.43
N THR A 78 7.56 1.31 -5.25
CA THR A 78 7.29 -0.14 -5.12
C THR A 78 5.92 -0.50 -5.70
N ILE A 79 4.92 0.34 -5.47
CA ILE A 79 3.55 0.12 -5.90
C ILE A 79 3.37 0.37 -7.39
N GLN A 80 4.00 1.42 -7.93
CA GLN A 80 3.99 1.69 -9.37
C GLN A 80 4.51 0.48 -10.16
N ALA A 81 5.56 -0.19 -9.68
CA ALA A 81 6.09 -1.41 -10.29
C ALA A 81 5.10 -2.60 -10.27
N LEU A 82 4.06 -2.58 -9.43
CA LEU A 82 3.02 -3.61 -9.35
C LEU A 82 1.79 -3.33 -10.24
N THR A 83 1.67 -2.11 -10.78
CA THR A 83 0.51 -1.65 -11.56
C THR A 83 0.08 -2.62 -12.65
N GLY A 84 1.03 -3.21 -13.39
CA GLY A 84 0.71 -4.12 -14.51
C GLY A 84 0.17 -5.48 -14.09
N ARG A 85 0.34 -5.87 -12.82
CA ARG A 85 -0.10 -7.18 -12.30
C ARG A 85 -1.30 -7.04 -11.37
N HIS A 86 -1.29 -6.00 -10.54
CA HIS A 86 -2.28 -5.75 -9.50
C HIS A 86 -2.65 -4.26 -9.52
N PRO A 87 -3.35 -3.79 -10.56
CA PRO A 87 -3.84 -2.42 -10.60
C PRO A 87 -4.67 -2.13 -9.36
N SER A 88 -4.35 -1.04 -8.66
CA SER A 88 -4.98 -0.69 -7.39
C SER A 88 -5.15 0.81 -7.29
N ARG A 89 -6.15 1.26 -6.52
CA ARG A 89 -6.15 2.64 -6.03
C ARG A 89 -5.19 2.70 -4.86
N THR A 90 -4.13 3.47 -5.01
CA THR A 90 -3.12 3.64 -3.97
C THR A 90 -3.31 4.97 -3.28
N ILE A 91 -3.39 4.96 -1.95
CA ILE A 91 -3.51 6.16 -1.13
C ILE A 91 -2.31 6.19 -0.19
N VAL A 92 -1.33 7.04 -0.49
CA VAL A 92 -0.15 7.23 0.36
C VAL A 92 -0.45 8.39 1.31
N VAL A 93 -0.62 8.09 2.60
CA VAL A 93 -1.04 9.06 3.61
C VAL A 93 0.10 9.38 4.55
N GLN A 94 0.36 10.67 4.72
CA GLN A 94 1.29 11.23 5.68
C GLN A 94 0.56 12.20 6.60
N SER A 95 0.66 11.96 7.91
CA SER A 95 0.22 12.90 8.95
C SER A 95 1.38 13.82 9.30
N ALA A 96 1.23 15.12 9.06
CA ALA A 96 2.21 16.16 9.31
C ALA A 96 1.64 17.18 10.29
N ASP A 97 2.40 17.57 11.31
CA ASP A 97 1.99 18.60 12.29
C ASP A 97 0.56 18.39 12.84
N PRO A 98 0.31 17.29 13.59
CA PRO A 98 -1.02 17.00 14.13
C PRO A 98 -1.50 18.08 15.10
N ASP A 99 -0.60 18.88 15.70
CA ASP A 99 -0.96 19.93 16.66
C ASP A 99 -1.23 21.30 16.00
N GLY A 100 -0.98 21.41 14.69
CA GLY A 100 -1.21 22.60 13.90
C GLY A 100 -2.67 22.79 13.41
N PRO A 101 -2.91 23.78 12.54
CA PRO A 101 -4.22 23.98 11.92
C PRO A 101 -4.60 22.79 11.02
N SER A 102 -5.90 22.55 10.83
CA SER A 102 -6.37 21.48 9.94
C SER A 102 -6.17 21.85 8.47
N TRP A 103 -5.53 20.98 7.69
CA TRP A 103 -5.33 21.17 6.25
C TRP A 103 -5.12 19.84 5.53
N ILE A 104 -5.28 19.87 4.20
CA ILE A 104 -5.04 18.75 3.29
C ILE A 104 -4.24 19.28 2.08
N ASP A 105 -3.19 18.57 1.68
CA ASP A 105 -2.50 18.75 0.39
C ASP A 105 -2.42 17.38 -0.29
N ALA A 106 -2.99 17.29 -1.48
CA ALA A 106 -3.06 16.08 -2.26
C ALA A 106 -2.40 16.27 -3.62
N ARG A 107 -1.57 15.31 -4.03
CA ARG A 107 -1.09 15.12 -5.40
C ARG A 107 -1.65 13.82 -5.94
N LEU A 108 -2.38 13.91 -7.03
CA LEU A 108 -3.00 12.76 -7.68
C LEU A 108 -2.22 12.45 -8.95
N GLU A 109 -2.01 11.16 -9.22
CA GLU A 109 -1.28 10.68 -10.39
C GLU A 109 -1.94 9.45 -10.99
N ALA A 110 -1.92 9.35 -12.31
CA ALA A 110 -2.32 8.15 -13.03
C ALA A 110 -1.11 7.59 -13.77
N HIS A 111 -0.70 6.39 -13.40
CA HIS A 111 0.33 5.66 -14.12
C HIS A 111 -0.34 4.56 -14.93
N CYS A 112 0.01 4.50 -16.19
CA CYS A 112 -0.55 3.53 -17.11
C CYS A 112 0.56 2.66 -17.69
N VAL A 113 0.25 1.39 -17.84
CA VAL A 113 1.20 0.39 -18.34
C VAL A 113 0.55 -0.41 -19.45
N LEU A 114 1.33 -0.71 -20.49
CA LEU A 114 0.96 -1.67 -21.51
C LEU A 114 1.54 -3.04 -21.10
N PRO A 115 0.72 -3.98 -20.58
CA PRO A 115 1.26 -5.24 -20.05
C PRO A 115 1.77 -6.20 -21.14
N ARG A 116 1.25 -6.07 -22.37
CA ARG A 116 1.66 -6.80 -23.59
C ARG A 116 1.17 -6.00 -24.82
N GLU A 117 1.79 -6.20 -25.98
CA GLU A 117 1.51 -5.42 -27.21
C GLU A 117 0.01 -5.37 -27.56
N ASP A 118 -0.69 -6.50 -27.47
CA ASP A 118 -2.12 -6.61 -27.82
C ASP A 118 -3.07 -6.50 -26.61
N ALA A 119 -2.64 -5.95 -25.48
CA ALA A 119 -3.51 -5.73 -24.32
C ALA A 119 -4.01 -4.29 -24.24
N PRO A 120 -5.19 -4.07 -23.66
CA PRO A 120 -5.57 -2.72 -23.28
C PRO A 120 -4.58 -2.16 -22.26
N GLU A 121 -4.29 -0.86 -22.40
CA GLU A 121 -3.52 -0.12 -21.40
C GLU A 121 -4.25 -0.16 -20.05
N THR A 122 -3.50 -0.43 -18.99
CA THR A 122 -4.03 -0.52 -17.64
C THR A 122 -3.51 0.64 -16.83
N CYS A 123 -4.42 1.44 -16.27
CA CYS A 123 -4.08 2.60 -15.46
C CYS A 123 -4.39 2.35 -13.98
N ALA A 124 -3.48 2.78 -13.11
CA ALA A 124 -3.68 2.84 -11.67
C ALA A 124 -3.50 4.27 -11.17
N GLU A 125 -4.35 4.66 -10.23
CA GLU A 125 -4.34 5.98 -9.62
C GLU A 125 -3.60 5.93 -8.27
N THR A 126 -2.70 6.88 -8.06
CA THR A 126 -2.00 7.10 -6.79
C THR A 126 -2.36 8.47 -6.24
N ILE A 127 -2.85 8.49 -5.01
CA ILE A 127 -3.20 9.70 -4.26
C ILE A 127 -2.15 9.86 -3.16
N HIS A 128 -1.24 10.80 -3.36
CA HIS A 128 -0.31 11.23 -2.32
C HIS A 128 -1.00 12.28 -1.48
N LEU A 129 -1.18 12.00 -0.20
CA LEU A 129 -1.98 12.79 0.71
C LEU A 129 -1.17 13.17 1.93
N THR A 130 -0.97 14.46 2.12
CA THR A 130 -0.39 15.02 3.35
C THR A 130 -1.49 15.78 4.08
N VAL A 131 -1.69 15.45 5.35
CA VAL A 131 -2.73 16.04 6.19
C VAL A 131 -2.15 16.55 7.49
N GLY A 132 -2.65 17.67 7.98
CA GLY A 132 -2.25 18.21 9.28
C GLY A 132 -3.42 18.62 10.16
N GLY A 133 -3.09 18.96 11.42
CA GLY A 133 -4.08 19.27 12.44
C GLY A 133 -5.08 18.14 12.68
N GLU A 134 -6.37 18.49 12.73
CA GLU A 134 -7.45 17.54 12.98
C GLU A 134 -7.55 16.44 11.90
N ALA A 135 -7.35 16.78 10.63
CA ALA A 135 -7.32 15.79 9.55
C ALA A 135 -6.20 14.75 9.75
N GLY A 136 -5.05 15.18 10.30
CA GLY A 136 -3.94 14.31 10.65
C GLY A 136 -4.20 13.37 11.83
N ARG A 137 -5.15 13.71 12.72
CA ARG A 137 -5.58 12.85 13.84
C ARG A 137 -6.63 11.81 13.43
N HIS A 138 -7.38 12.06 12.35
CA HIS A 138 -8.51 11.25 11.90
C HIS A 138 -8.29 10.66 10.50
N LEU A 139 -7.19 9.92 10.32
CA LEU A 139 -6.83 9.34 9.02
C LEU A 139 -7.94 8.45 8.42
N ALA A 140 -8.70 7.72 9.23
CA ALA A 140 -9.84 6.94 8.75
C ALA A 140 -10.88 7.81 8.03
N ALA A 141 -11.22 8.98 8.58
CA ALA A 141 -12.20 9.89 7.99
C ALA A 141 -11.71 10.52 6.68
N VAL A 142 -10.39 10.68 6.55
CA VAL A 142 -9.73 11.18 5.35
C VAL A 142 -9.64 10.10 4.25
N VAL A 143 -9.32 8.86 4.63
CA VAL A 143 -9.09 7.75 3.69
C VAL A 143 -10.40 7.16 3.17
N THR A 144 -11.38 6.93 4.06
CA THR A 144 -12.65 6.26 3.74
C THR A 144 -13.36 6.80 2.48
N PRO A 145 -13.55 8.13 2.29
CA PRO A 145 -14.22 8.64 1.10
C PRO A 145 -13.43 8.41 -0.20
N LEU A 146 -12.12 8.18 -0.12
CA LEU A 146 -11.26 7.97 -1.28
C LEU A 146 -11.17 6.51 -1.72
N ILE A 147 -11.68 5.58 -0.91
CA ILE A 147 -11.70 4.15 -1.20
C ILE A 147 -12.66 3.87 -2.37
N ILE A 148 -12.29 2.93 -3.25
CA ILE A 148 -13.21 2.33 -4.21
C ILE A 148 -14.08 1.34 -3.46
N HIS A 149 -15.39 1.60 -3.40
CA HIS A 149 -16.35 0.69 -2.79
C HIS A 149 -16.28 -0.71 -3.40
N ASP A 150 -16.61 -1.71 -2.57
CA ASP A 150 -16.63 -3.14 -2.90
C ASP A 150 -15.26 -3.79 -3.25
N LEU A 151 -14.17 -3.01 -3.23
CA LEU A 151 -12.81 -3.54 -3.36
C LEU A 151 -12.14 -3.70 -1.99
N PRO A 152 -11.36 -4.78 -1.79
CA PRO A 152 -10.68 -5.03 -0.52
C PRO A 152 -9.70 -3.90 -0.18
N VAL A 153 -9.62 -3.55 1.10
CA VAL A 153 -8.77 -2.51 1.66
C VAL A 153 -7.56 -3.16 2.33
N THR A 154 -6.39 -2.98 1.73
CA THR A 154 -5.10 -3.39 2.31
C THR A 154 -4.38 -2.17 2.85
N VAL A 155 -4.05 -2.16 4.14
CA VAL A 155 -3.19 -1.16 4.77
C VAL A 155 -1.77 -1.70 4.79
N TRP A 156 -0.82 -0.97 4.22
CA TRP A 156 0.61 -1.21 4.38
C TRP A 156 1.22 -0.16 5.31
N TRP A 157 1.86 -0.63 6.39
CA TRP A 157 2.51 0.22 7.36
C TRP A 157 4.03 0.00 7.35
N PRO A 158 4.79 0.73 6.48
CA PRO A 158 6.24 0.65 6.43
C PRO A 158 6.86 1.31 7.69
N GLY A 159 6.94 0.54 8.77
CA GLY A 159 7.53 0.95 10.03
C GLY A 159 6.84 0.30 11.22
N GLU A 160 6.94 0.94 12.39
CA GLU A 160 6.33 0.47 13.63
C GLU A 160 4.94 1.11 13.83
N PRO A 161 3.84 0.34 13.71
CA PRO A 161 2.48 0.85 13.88
C PRO A 161 2.17 1.12 15.35
N PRO A 162 1.53 2.25 15.70
CA PRO A 162 1.04 2.52 17.05
C PRO A 162 -0.31 1.83 17.26
N PHE A 163 -0.32 0.49 17.38
CA PHE A 163 -1.53 -0.33 17.46
C PHE A 163 -2.53 0.08 18.56
N THR A 164 -2.06 0.66 19.65
CA THR A 164 -2.88 1.13 20.77
C THR A 164 -3.49 2.52 20.56
N SER A 165 -3.08 3.24 19.50
CA SER A 165 -3.62 4.56 19.19
C SER A 165 -5.01 4.46 18.56
N ARG A 166 -5.91 5.39 18.88
CA ARG A 166 -7.23 5.49 18.24
C ARG A 166 -7.08 5.67 16.73
N THR A 167 -6.19 6.55 16.28
CA THR A 167 -5.95 6.81 14.86
C THR A 167 -5.59 5.53 14.07
N ALA A 168 -4.74 4.66 14.64
CA ALA A 168 -4.42 3.38 13.99
C ALA A 168 -5.61 2.40 14.07
N SER A 169 -6.25 2.27 15.23
CA SER A 169 -7.40 1.39 15.42
C SER A 169 -8.55 1.74 14.48
N ASP A 170 -8.90 3.02 14.34
CA ASP A 170 -9.99 3.50 13.49
C ASP A 170 -9.67 3.25 12.00
N LEU A 171 -8.41 3.44 11.58
CA LEU A 171 -8.00 3.14 10.21
C LEU A 171 -8.05 1.64 9.92
N LEU A 172 -7.58 0.81 10.86
CA LEU A 172 -7.52 -0.65 10.70
C LEU A 172 -8.89 -1.31 10.83
N ALA A 173 -9.85 -0.67 11.49
CA ALA A 173 -11.24 -1.15 11.56
C ALA A 173 -11.93 -1.22 10.19
N GLY A 174 -11.51 -0.37 9.23
CA GLY A 174 -11.98 -0.39 7.85
C GLY A 174 -11.11 -1.21 6.89
N ALA A 175 -10.11 -1.94 7.38
CA ALA A 175 -9.17 -2.70 6.56
C ALA A 175 -9.46 -4.21 6.58
N ASP A 176 -9.30 -4.86 5.42
CA ASP A 176 -9.37 -6.31 5.30
C ASP A 176 -8.01 -6.96 5.58
N ARG A 177 -6.93 -6.27 5.24
CA ARG A 177 -5.56 -6.76 5.42
C ARG A 177 -4.62 -5.68 5.94
N LEU A 178 -3.73 -6.06 6.85
CA LEU A 178 -2.59 -5.27 7.29
C LEU A 178 -1.29 -5.94 6.84
N VAL A 179 -0.44 -5.19 6.16
CA VAL A 179 0.93 -5.57 5.78
C VAL A 179 1.91 -4.76 6.62
N ILE A 180 2.85 -5.44 7.27
CA ILE A 180 3.89 -4.85 8.12
C ILE A 180 5.26 -5.47 7.81
N ASP A 181 6.31 -4.87 8.36
CA ASP A 181 7.64 -5.47 8.42
C ASP A 181 8.20 -5.38 9.86
N GLY A 182 8.05 -6.48 10.61
CA GLY A 182 8.47 -6.58 12.01
C GLY A 182 9.98 -6.45 12.23
N SER A 183 10.80 -6.63 11.20
CA SER A 183 12.27 -6.52 11.33
C SER A 183 12.75 -5.09 11.54
N SER A 184 11.89 -4.11 11.30
CA SER A 184 12.16 -2.68 11.48
C SER A 184 11.74 -2.14 12.85
N TRP A 185 11.13 -2.98 13.69
CA TRP A 185 10.58 -2.56 14.98
C TRP A 185 11.68 -2.39 16.03
N SER A 186 11.44 -1.50 16.98
CA SER A 186 12.33 -1.29 18.11
C SER A 186 12.22 -2.43 19.15
N GLY A 187 13.30 -2.68 19.88
CA GLY A 187 13.33 -3.69 20.95
C GLY A 187 13.27 -5.14 20.44
N ASP A 188 12.63 -6.01 21.23
CA ASP A 188 12.43 -7.44 20.90
C ASP A 188 11.13 -7.72 20.12
N GLY A 189 10.30 -6.69 19.89
CA GLY A 189 9.04 -6.78 19.17
C GLY A 189 7.91 -7.53 19.90
N LEU A 190 8.14 -8.12 21.08
CA LEU A 190 7.17 -9.00 21.75
C LEU A 190 5.89 -8.25 22.14
N ALA A 191 6.03 -7.03 22.66
CA ALA A 191 4.87 -6.20 23.01
C ALA A 191 4.03 -5.85 21.76
N ARG A 192 4.68 -5.55 20.63
CA ARG A 192 3.98 -5.25 19.37
C ARG A 192 3.26 -6.48 18.82
N LEU A 193 3.89 -7.66 18.91
CA LEU A 193 3.26 -8.93 18.53
C LEU A 193 2.02 -9.22 19.38
N ALA A 194 2.07 -8.98 20.69
CA ALA A 194 0.92 -9.16 21.58
C ALA A 194 -0.24 -8.22 21.23
N GLU A 195 0.05 -6.94 20.97
CA GLU A 195 -0.97 -5.97 20.53
C GLU A 195 -1.56 -6.32 19.16
N MET A 196 -0.72 -6.77 18.23
CA MET A 196 -1.16 -7.23 16.92
C MET A 196 -2.04 -8.47 17.02
N ALA A 197 -1.72 -9.42 17.91
CA ALA A 197 -2.57 -10.58 18.18
C ALA A 197 -3.93 -10.16 18.75
N ALA A 198 -3.96 -9.25 19.73
CA ALA A 198 -5.20 -8.71 20.27
C ALA A 198 -6.05 -7.98 19.20
N LEU A 199 -5.40 -7.29 18.26
CA LEU A 199 -6.08 -6.67 17.13
C LEU A 199 -6.72 -7.72 16.20
N VAL A 200 -5.99 -8.80 15.88
CA VAL A 200 -6.53 -9.90 15.06
C VAL A 200 -7.71 -10.60 15.76
N ASP A 201 -7.64 -10.80 17.08
CA ASP A 201 -8.71 -11.43 17.84
C ASP A 201 -9.98 -10.58 17.93
N SER A 202 -9.85 -9.25 17.86
CA SER A 202 -10.95 -8.29 17.98
C SER A 202 -11.50 -7.79 16.64
N THR A 203 -10.87 -8.16 15.52
CA THR A 203 -11.24 -7.70 14.17
C THR A 203 -11.29 -8.87 13.18
N ARG A 204 -11.67 -8.60 11.92
CA ARG A 204 -11.52 -9.57 10.82
C ARG A 204 -10.23 -9.35 10.01
N LEU A 205 -9.30 -8.57 10.55
CA LEU A 205 -8.10 -8.14 9.86
C LEU A 205 -7.14 -9.31 9.62
N ALA A 206 -6.82 -9.59 8.36
CA ALA A 206 -5.75 -10.50 8.02
C ALA A 206 -4.40 -9.79 8.13
N VAL A 207 -3.45 -10.33 8.90
CA VAL A 207 -2.12 -9.72 9.04
C VAL A 207 -1.08 -10.48 8.22
N SER A 208 -0.19 -9.75 7.56
CA SER A 208 0.96 -10.28 6.82
C SER A 208 2.22 -9.54 7.22
N ASP A 209 3.19 -10.27 7.74
CA ASP A 209 4.48 -9.73 8.15
C ASP A 209 5.58 -10.18 7.19
N PHE A 210 6.21 -9.22 6.50
CA PHE A 210 7.32 -9.50 5.61
C PHE A 210 8.52 -10.13 6.33
N ALA A 211 8.76 -9.79 7.61
CA ALA A 211 9.81 -10.43 8.37
C ALA A 211 9.52 -11.92 8.58
N LEU A 212 8.28 -12.26 8.94
CA LEU A 212 7.83 -13.65 9.11
C LEU A 212 7.88 -14.43 7.78
N VAL A 213 7.51 -13.79 6.66
CA VAL A 213 7.60 -14.40 5.32
C VAL A 213 9.07 -14.67 4.96
N ARG A 214 9.97 -13.70 5.18
CA ARG A 214 11.43 -13.88 4.93
C ARG A 214 12.03 -14.99 5.80
N GLN A 215 11.50 -15.20 7.00
CA GLN A 215 11.97 -16.24 7.91
C GLN A 215 11.29 -17.60 7.72
N SER A 216 10.37 -17.74 6.75
CA SER A 216 9.61 -18.98 6.52
C SER A 216 10.49 -20.24 6.44
N ARG A 217 11.51 -20.24 5.59
CA ARG A 217 12.43 -21.38 5.42
C ARG A 217 13.21 -21.74 6.69
N TRP A 218 13.60 -20.73 7.48
CA TRP A 218 14.28 -20.94 8.77
C TRP A 218 13.33 -21.58 9.78
N ARG A 219 12.10 -21.09 9.84
CA ARG A 219 11.06 -21.65 10.72
C ARG A 219 10.74 -23.08 10.36
N GLU A 220 10.64 -23.39 9.06
CA GLU A 220 10.41 -24.75 8.56
C GLU A 220 11.56 -25.69 8.89
N ALA A 221 12.82 -25.27 8.68
CA ALA A 221 14.00 -26.09 9.03
C ALA A 221 14.14 -26.34 10.54
N ILE A 222 13.74 -25.38 11.39
CA ILE A 222 13.70 -25.59 12.84
C ILE A 222 12.55 -26.54 13.20
N ALA A 223 11.37 -26.35 12.60
CA ALA A 223 10.21 -27.19 12.84
C ALA A 223 10.47 -28.64 12.45
N SER A 224 11.19 -28.90 11.35
CA SER A 224 11.45 -30.26 10.87
C SER A 224 12.28 -31.12 11.82
N ILE A 225 13.04 -30.51 12.74
CA ILE A 225 13.73 -31.25 13.81
C ILE A 225 12.71 -31.91 14.74
N PHE A 226 11.54 -31.30 14.93
CA PHE A 226 10.49 -31.76 15.82
C PHE A 226 9.42 -32.61 15.12
N ASP A 227 9.60 -32.92 13.84
CA ASP A 227 8.74 -33.89 13.14
C ASP A 227 9.00 -35.32 13.64
N ASP A 228 10.18 -35.59 14.21
CA ASP A 228 10.46 -36.80 14.96
C ASP A 228 9.82 -36.72 16.36
N PRO A 229 8.90 -37.64 16.71
CA PRO A 229 8.27 -37.67 18.03
C PRO A 229 9.25 -37.71 19.21
N ASP A 230 10.45 -38.28 19.02
CA ASP A 230 11.48 -38.33 20.06
C ASP A 230 12.02 -36.93 20.40
N PHE A 231 11.95 -35.98 19.46
CA PHE A 231 12.39 -34.60 19.68
C PHE A 231 11.28 -33.66 20.19
N LEU A 232 10.00 -33.99 20.02
CA LEU A 232 8.86 -33.15 20.46
C LEU A 232 8.91 -32.69 21.92
N PRO A 233 9.28 -33.53 22.92
CA PRO A 233 9.37 -33.10 24.32
C PRO A 233 10.34 -31.94 24.56
N TYR A 234 11.34 -31.76 23.67
CA TYR A 234 12.36 -30.74 23.79
C TYR A 234 11.96 -29.40 23.14
N LEU A 235 10.80 -29.30 22.46
CA LEU A 235 10.36 -28.08 21.77
C LEU A 235 10.35 -26.85 22.69
N ARG A 236 9.85 -27.02 23.92
CA ARG A 236 9.81 -25.94 24.93
C ARG A 236 11.17 -25.67 25.60
N SER A 237 12.19 -26.47 25.30
CA SER A 237 13.56 -26.32 25.82
C SER A 237 14.47 -25.52 24.89
N LEU A 238 13.99 -25.09 23.72
CA LEU A 238 14.77 -24.28 22.78
C LEU A 238 15.05 -22.90 23.37
N ARG A 239 16.33 -22.60 23.59
CA ARG A 239 16.79 -21.32 24.19
C ARG A 239 17.50 -20.39 23.21
N ARG A 240 18.11 -20.94 22.16
CA ARG A 240 18.92 -20.18 21.20
C ARG A 240 18.92 -20.89 19.85
N VAL A 241 18.76 -20.11 18.79
CA VAL A 241 19.05 -20.53 17.41
C VAL A 241 20.30 -19.79 16.96
N ALA A 242 21.29 -20.51 16.44
CA ALA A 242 22.47 -19.92 15.83
C ALA A 242 22.50 -20.31 14.36
N VAL A 243 22.51 -19.31 13.49
CA VAL A 243 22.62 -19.47 12.05
C VAL A 243 24.03 -19.11 11.64
N THR A 244 24.75 -20.05 11.04
CA THR A 244 26.06 -19.84 10.45
C THR A 244 25.97 -20.08 8.94
N TYR A 245 26.82 -19.39 8.18
CA TYR A 245 27.01 -19.65 6.76
C TYR A 245 28.49 -19.95 6.52
N ALA A 246 28.78 -20.85 5.59
CA ALA A 246 30.13 -21.04 5.10
C ALA A 246 30.32 -20.12 3.88
N THR A 247 31.43 -19.39 3.85
CA THR A 247 31.92 -18.65 2.68
C THR A 247 32.69 -19.57 1.76
#